data_AF-E0S6A5-F1
#
_entry.id   AF-E0S6A5-F1
#
_cell.length_a   1.000
_cell.length_b   1.000
_cell.length_c   1.000
_cell.angle_alpha   90.00
_cell.angle_beta   90.00
_cell.angle_gamma   90.00
#
_symmetry.space_group_name_H-M   'P 1'
#
loop_
_entity.id
_entity.type
_entity.pdbx_description
1 polymer ?
#
loop_
_entity_poly.entity_id
_entity_poly.type
_entity_poly.pdbx_seq_one_letter_code
_entity_poly.pdbx_strand_id
1 'polypeptide(L)'
;MLKIYEDIINEVISRLEHAEDEASISKSAIHELRNEWRERLIEYTQGEWDEDRIVQRGGEQGYRHVRPSEGSGSVFGGNPTMEKEPGMFEDYESLSGSSGDSEIIGKKVTAGNCMVCLYVKVNMSKGKWKCTFKQGFISIGKIDFVFNSAQGELEW
;
A
#
# COMPACT_ATOMS: atom_id res chain seq x y z
N MET A 1 4.48 18.56 12.80
CA MET A 1 5.17 17.26 12.95
C MET A 1 4.60 16.53 14.16
N LEU A 2 4.31 15.23 14.05
CA LEU A 2 3.85 14.42 15.17
C LEU A 2 4.96 14.21 16.21
N LYS A 3 4.60 14.18 17.50
CA LYS A 3 5.56 13.96 18.60
C LYS A 3 6.33 12.64 18.46
N ILE A 4 5.69 11.59 17.97
CA ILE A 4 6.33 10.29 17.77
C ILE A 4 7.53 10.37 16.80
N TYR A 5 7.48 11.23 15.79
CA TYR A 5 8.63 11.43 14.90
C TYR A 5 9.77 12.14 15.61
N GLU A 6 9.47 13.11 16.48
CA GLU A 6 10.49 13.77 17.30
C GLU A 6 11.16 12.77 18.26
N ASP A 7 10.37 11.90 18.90
CA ASP A 7 10.88 10.86 19.80
C ASP A 7 11.80 9.88 19.05
N ILE A 8 11.39 9.42 17.86
CA ILE A 8 12.22 8.54 17.00
C ILE A 8 13.52 9.23 16.59
N ILE A 9 13.47 10.49 16.16
CA ILE A 9 14.66 11.25 15.77
C ILE A 9 15.62 11.34 16.95
N ASN A 10 15.13 11.74 18.13
CA ASN A 10 15.97 11.89 19.31
C ASN A 10 16.58 10.55 19.75
N GLU A 11 15.84 9.44 19.63
CA GLU A 11 16.37 8.11 19.90
C GLU A 11 17.49 7.72 18.94
N VAL A 12 17.30 7.91 17.63
CA VAL A 12 18.32 7.59 16.61
C VAL A 12 19.56 8.45 16.82
N ILE A 13 19.40 9.76 17.03
CA ILE A 13 20.52 10.67 17.29
C ILE A 13 21.28 10.26 18.55
N SER A 14 20.59 9.96 19.64
CA SER A 14 21.21 9.49 20.88
C SER A 14 22.03 8.21 20.66
N ARG A 15 21.49 7.23 19.92
CA ARG A 15 22.23 6.00 19.58
C ARG A 15 23.48 6.26 18.74
N LEU A 16 23.40 7.20 17.79
CA LEU A 16 24.55 7.58 16.95
C LEU A 16 25.64 8.30 17.76
N GLU A 17 25.27 9.10 18.76
CA GLU A 17 26.24 9.79 19.63
C GLU A 17 27.01 8.84 20.56
N HIS A 18 26.42 7.69 20.90
CA HIS A 18 27.01 6.68 21.80
C HIS A 18 27.64 5.49 21.07
N ALA A 19 27.64 5.46 19.73
CA ALA A 19 28.28 4.40 18.98
C ALA A 19 29.82 4.56 19.07
N GLU A 20 30.49 3.62 19.76
CA GLU A 20 31.94 3.68 20.07
C GLU A 20 32.86 3.15 18.94
N ASP A 21 32.32 2.66 17.82
CA ASP A 21 33.11 1.99 16.77
C ASP A 21 33.75 2.95 15.72
N GLU A 22 34.80 2.47 15.05
CA GLU A 22 35.80 3.18 14.20
C GLU A 22 35.25 4.07 13.05
N ALA A 23 33.96 3.99 12.73
CA ALA A 23 33.30 4.97 11.86
C ALA A 23 32.73 6.11 12.72
N SER A 24 33.60 6.84 13.43
CA SER A 24 33.19 7.95 14.27
C SER A 24 32.60 9.05 13.38
N ILE A 25 31.28 9.03 13.21
CA ILE A 25 30.55 10.10 12.53
C ILE A 25 30.80 11.38 13.35
N SER A 26 31.20 12.46 12.67
CA SER A 26 31.48 13.70 13.38
C SER A 26 30.22 14.23 14.06
N LYS A 27 30.38 14.87 15.23
CA LYS A 27 29.26 15.52 15.93
C LYS A 27 28.54 16.56 15.06
N SER A 28 29.26 17.20 14.13
CA SER A 28 28.68 18.11 13.14
C SER A 28 27.74 17.37 12.18
N ALA A 29 28.17 16.23 11.63
CA ALA A 29 27.35 15.44 10.72
C ALA A 29 26.09 14.89 11.41
N ILE A 30 26.17 14.49 12.68
CA ILE A 30 24.99 14.07 13.47
C ILE A 30 24.03 15.25 13.67
N HIS A 31 24.55 16.44 13.98
CA HIS A 31 23.74 17.64 14.14
C HIS A 31 23.07 18.08 12.82
N GLU A 32 23.79 18.01 11.69
CA GLU A 32 23.26 18.26 10.35
C GLU A 32 22.15 17.27 9.99
N LEU A 33 22.38 15.97 10.21
CA LEU A 33 21.37 14.92 10.01
C LEU A 33 20.08 15.22 10.79
N ARG A 34 20.20 15.62 12.06
CA ARG A 34 19.04 15.98 12.90
C ARG A 34 18.24 17.12 12.28
N ASN A 35 18.92 18.16 11.79
CA ASN A 35 18.26 19.34 11.25
C ASN A 35 17.62 19.06 9.90
N GLU A 36 18.36 18.45 8.97
CA GLU A 36 17.84 18.10 7.64
C GLU A 36 16.66 17.14 7.73
N TRP A 37 16.71 16.15 8.61
CA TRP A 37 15.60 15.22 8.79
C TRP A 37 14.35 15.93 9.30
N ARG A 38 14.49 16.84 10.27
CA ARG A 38 13.35 17.62 10.78
C ARG A 38 12.75 18.52 9.71
N GLU A 39 13.57 19.20 8.92
CA GLU A 39 13.12 20.08 7.85
C GLU A 39 12.36 19.30 6.77
N ARG A 40 12.91 18.17 6.29
CA ARG A 40 12.25 17.33 5.29
C ARG A 40 10.92 16.76 5.78
N LEU A 41 10.80 16.40 7.06
CA LEU A 41 9.53 15.95 7.64
C LEU A 41 8.49 17.08 7.74
N ILE A 42 8.92 18.31 8.06
CA ILE A 42 8.03 19.48 8.07
C ILE A 42 7.53 19.75 6.66
N GLU A 43 8.43 19.79 5.68
CA GLU A 43 8.08 20.00 4.27
C GLU A 43 7.09 18.96 3.76
N TYR A 44 7.34 17.67 4.05
CA TYR A 44 6.45 16.57 3.67
C TYR A 44 5.04 16.74 4.24
N THR A 45 4.94 17.08 5.53
CA THR A 45 3.65 17.18 6.25
C THR A 45 2.91 18.49 6.04
N GLN A 46 3.57 19.56 5.56
CA GLN A 46 2.97 20.88 5.32
C GLN A 46 2.63 21.18 3.86
N GLY A 47 3.12 20.38 2.90
CA GLY A 47 2.81 20.64 1.51
C GLY A 47 1.31 20.50 1.23
N GLU A 48 0.71 21.47 0.53
CA GLU A 48 -0.69 21.44 0.10
C GLU A 48 -1.06 20.09 -0.53
N TRP A 49 -2.14 19.48 -0.03
CA TRP A 49 -2.71 18.28 -0.60
C TRP A 49 -3.76 18.69 -1.62
N ASP A 50 -3.43 18.51 -2.89
CA ASP A 50 -4.35 18.75 -4.01
C ASP A 50 -5.06 17.42 -4.36
N GLU A 51 -6.25 17.19 -3.78
CA GLU A 51 -7.06 15.97 -4.03
C GLU A 51 -7.40 15.79 -5.53
N ASP A 52 -7.52 16.90 -6.26
CA ASP A 52 -8.00 16.93 -7.65
C ASP A 52 -7.03 16.30 -8.66
N ARG A 53 -5.74 16.15 -8.30
CA ARG A 53 -4.74 15.51 -9.17
C ARG A 53 -4.82 13.99 -9.20
N ILE A 54 -5.40 13.36 -8.17
CA ILE A 54 -5.45 11.89 -8.07
C ILE A 54 -6.69 11.34 -8.77
N VAL A 55 -7.82 12.05 -8.72
CA VAL A 55 -9.10 11.61 -9.32
C VAL A 55 -9.01 11.52 -10.85
N GLN A 56 -8.21 12.38 -11.50
CA GLN A 56 -8.10 12.38 -12.98
C GLN A 56 -7.33 11.19 -13.58
N ARG A 57 -6.57 10.42 -12.78
CA ARG A 57 -5.80 9.26 -13.28
C ARG A 57 -6.29 7.90 -12.78
N GLY A 58 -7.30 7.89 -11.91
CA GLY A 58 -7.97 6.68 -11.41
C GLY A 58 -9.32 6.38 -12.08
N GLY A 59 -9.87 7.32 -12.85
CA GLY A 59 -11.03 7.07 -13.70
C GLY A 59 -10.60 6.38 -15.00
N GLU A 60 -11.30 5.31 -15.38
CA GLU A 60 -11.21 4.60 -16.67
C GLU A 60 -10.36 3.31 -16.78
N GLN A 61 -10.16 2.55 -15.69
CA GLN A 61 -10.04 1.09 -15.83
C GLN A 61 -11.19 0.42 -15.07
N GLY A 62 -12.27 0.23 -15.82
CA GLY A 62 -13.56 -0.20 -15.32
C GLY A 62 -13.59 -1.64 -14.85
N TYR A 63 -14.18 -1.85 -13.68
CA TYR A 63 -14.99 -3.05 -13.44
C TYR A 63 -16.31 -2.87 -14.20
N ARG A 64 -16.29 -3.15 -15.51
CA ARG A 64 -17.53 -3.38 -16.26
C ARG A 64 -18.07 -4.73 -15.81
N HIS A 65 -18.84 -4.73 -14.72
CA HIS A 65 -19.65 -5.87 -14.34
C HIS A 65 -20.74 -6.02 -15.42
N VAL A 66 -20.55 -6.92 -16.38
CA VAL A 66 -21.59 -7.30 -17.34
C VAL A 66 -22.67 -8.01 -16.51
N ARG A 67 -23.77 -7.32 -16.19
CA ARG A 67 -25.01 -7.96 -15.74
C ARG A 67 -25.64 -8.63 -16.96
N PRO A 68 -25.89 -9.95 -16.96
CA PRO A 68 -26.83 -10.53 -17.90
C PRO A 68 -28.23 -10.04 -17.51
N SER A 69 -28.94 -9.39 -18.43
CA SER A 69 -30.32 -9.00 -18.21
C SER A 69 -31.22 -10.24 -18.20
N GLU A 70 -32.06 -10.36 -17.19
CA GLU A 70 -33.20 -11.29 -17.18
C GLU A 70 -34.19 -10.88 -18.28
N GLY A 71 -34.30 -11.71 -19.31
CA GLY A 71 -35.37 -11.68 -20.30
C GLY A 71 -36.17 -12.96 -20.17
N SER A 72 -37.45 -12.85 -19.79
CA SER A 72 -38.38 -13.97 -19.76
C SER A 72 -38.76 -14.43 -21.17
N GLY A 73 -38.79 -15.74 -21.41
CA GLY A 73 -39.37 -16.33 -22.62
C GLY A 73 -39.16 -17.84 -22.68
N SER A 74 -40.21 -18.61 -22.38
CA SER A 74 -40.30 -20.07 -22.51
C SER A 74 -40.19 -20.53 -23.97
N VAL A 75 -39.65 -21.75 -24.23
CA VAL A 75 -40.21 -22.84 -25.07
C VAL A 75 -39.15 -23.92 -25.42
N PHE A 76 -39.41 -25.14 -24.94
CA PHE A 76 -39.12 -26.50 -25.47
C PHE A 76 -37.77 -26.90 -26.14
N GLY A 77 -37.09 -27.87 -25.50
CA GLY A 77 -36.80 -29.22 -26.05
C GLY A 77 -35.52 -29.48 -26.88
N GLY A 78 -34.65 -30.38 -26.38
CA GLY A 78 -33.79 -31.27 -27.21
C GLY A 78 -32.26 -31.16 -27.02
N ASN A 79 -31.64 -32.24 -26.53
CA ASN A 79 -30.21 -32.60 -26.66
C ASN A 79 -30.08 -33.68 -27.77
N PRO A 80 -28.90 -34.12 -28.30
CA PRO A 80 -27.49 -33.82 -27.94
C PRO A 80 -26.45 -33.71 -29.12
N THR A 81 -25.16 -33.50 -28.74
CA THR A 81 -23.89 -34.10 -29.28
C THR A 81 -23.11 -33.58 -30.53
N MET A 82 -21.77 -33.67 -30.35
CA MET A 82 -20.60 -33.70 -31.26
C MET A 82 -20.04 -32.37 -31.80
N GLU A 83 -18.86 -31.95 -31.33
CA GLU A 83 -17.49 -32.21 -31.89
C GLU A 83 -17.24 -31.39 -33.17
N LYS A 84 -16.11 -30.74 -33.46
CA LYS A 84 -14.77 -30.49 -32.89
C LYS A 84 -14.11 -29.61 -33.97
N GLU A 85 -13.27 -28.63 -33.65
CA GLU A 85 -12.20 -28.14 -34.56
C GLU A 85 -11.30 -27.12 -33.81
N PRO A 86 -10.04 -26.91 -34.26
CA PRO A 86 -8.87 -27.00 -33.40
C PRO A 86 -8.00 -25.74 -33.48
N GLY A 87 -6.93 -25.73 -32.68
CA GLY A 87 -5.73 -24.98 -33.01
C GLY A 87 -5.73 -23.52 -32.57
N MET A 88 -5.12 -23.27 -31.42
CA MET A 88 -4.06 -22.27 -31.25
C MET A 88 -3.38 -22.59 -29.91
N PHE A 89 -2.29 -23.35 -30.02
CA PHE A 89 -1.26 -23.49 -28.99
C PHE A 89 -0.23 -22.37 -29.23
N GLU A 90 0.46 -21.97 -28.16
CA GLU A 90 1.55 -20.96 -28.09
C GLU A 90 1.03 -19.50 -28.01
N ASP A 91 1.17 -18.74 -26.92
CA ASP A 91 2.22 -18.66 -25.91
C ASP A 91 1.65 -18.51 -24.49
N TYR A 92 1.90 -19.49 -23.62
CA TYR A 92 1.82 -19.34 -22.17
C TYR A 92 3.26 -19.30 -21.65
N GLU A 93 3.55 -18.39 -20.71
CA GLU A 93 4.89 -17.90 -20.30
C GLU A 93 5.30 -16.64 -21.07
N SER A 94 5.03 -15.44 -20.56
CA SER A 94 5.70 -14.95 -19.37
C SER A 94 4.91 -13.79 -18.76
N LEU A 95 3.91 -14.09 -17.93
CA LEU A 95 3.55 -13.16 -16.87
C LEU A 95 4.66 -13.27 -15.85
N SER A 96 5.69 -12.44 -16.01
CA SER A 96 6.68 -12.21 -14.98
C SER A 96 5.95 -11.73 -13.74
N GLY A 97 5.64 -12.68 -12.85
CA GLY A 97 5.32 -12.42 -11.46
C GLY A 97 6.53 -11.77 -10.84
N SER A 98 6.61 -10.44 -10.91
CA SER A 98 7.50 -9.68 -10.04
C SER A 98 6.75 -9.43 -8.74
N SER A 99 6.56 -10.51 -7.97
CA SER A 99 6.56 -10.40 -6.52
C SER A 99 8.00 -10.02 -6.15
N GLY A 100 8.18 -8.74 -5.86
CA GLY A 100 9.46 -8.16 -5.48
C GLY A 100 9.16 -7.02 -4.53
N ASP A 101 9.03 -7.37 -3.25
CA ASP A 101 8.90 -6.50 -2.08
C ASP A 101 10.11 -5.55 -1.87
N SER A 102 10.70 -5.00 -2.94
CA SER A 102 11.98 -4.29 -2.88
C SER A 102 12.00 -2.91 -3.55
N GLU A 103 10.86 -2.28 -3.83
CA GLU A 103 10.81 -0.91 -4.41
C GLU A 103 10.14 0.16 -3.54
N ILE A 104 9.90 -0.08 -2.26
CA ILE A 104 9.27 0.93 -1.38
C ILE A 104 10.25 2.05 -0.98
N ILE A 105 11.56 1.79 -1.00
CA ILE A 105 12.57 2.76 -0.56
C ILE A 105 13.21 3.41 -1.78
N GLY A 106 12.66 4.55 -2.23
CA GLY A 106 13.40 5.49 -3.10
C GLY A 106 12.77 5.85 -4.44
N LYS A 107 11.64 5.25 -4.84
CA LYS A 107 10.87 5.76 -5.99
C LYS A 107 9.99 6.89 -5.48
N LYS A 108 10.01 8.06 -6.13
CA LYS A 108 9.09 9.19 -5.86
C LYS A 108 7.67 8.78 -6.30
N VAL A 109 7.12 7.79 -5.61
CA VAL A 109 5.73 7.35 -5.72
C VAL A 109 4.92 8.57 -5.32
N THR A 110 4.11 9.07 -6.23
CA THR A 110 2.98 9.94 -5.91
C THR A 110 2.31 9.34 -4.68
N ALA A 111 2.45 9.98 -3.52
CA ALA A 111 2.15 9.41 -2.20
C ALA A 111 0.77 8.75 -2.21
N GLY A 112 0.76 7.45 -2.49
CA GLY A 112 -0.42 6.64 -2.43
C GLY A 112 -0.73 6.38 -0.97
N ASN A 113 -1.99 6.13 -0.67
CA ASN A 113 -2.37 5.75 0.68
C ASN A 113 -1.66 4.43 1.03
N CYS A 114 -0.90 4.42 2.12
CA CYS A 114 -0.17 3.24 2.57
C CYS A 114 -0.35 3.01 4.07
N MET A 115 -0.25 1.77 4.49
CA MET A 115 -0.29 1.37 5.89
C MET A 115 0.84 0.39 6.16
N VAL A 116 1.67 0.71 7.14
CA VAL A 116 2.76 -0.15 7.63
C VAL A 116 2.44 -0.52 9.07
N CYS A 117 2.28 -1.81 9.36
CA CYS A 117 1.92 -2.28 10.69
C CYS A 117 2.23 -3.77 10.85
N LEU A 118 2.00 -4.29 12.06
CA LEU A 118 2.00 -5.73 12.31
C LEU A 118 0.56 -6.26 12.31
N TYR A 119 0.35 -7.46 11.75
CA TYR A 119 -0.92 -8.16 11.92
C TYR A 119 -0.96 -8.90 13.27
N VAL A 120 -2.16 -9.02 13.82
CA VAL A 120 -2.46 -9.83 15.02
C VAL A 120 -3.29 -11.03 14.63
N LYS A 121 -4.38 -10.82 13.89
CA LYS A 121 -5.31 -11.87 13.48
C LYS A 121 -5.98 -11.50 12.17
N VAL A 122 -6.10 -12.46 11.28
CA VAL A 122 -6.87 -12.35 10.03
C VAL A 122 -7.83 -13.53 9.98
N ASN A 123 -9.12 -13.24 9.87
CA ASN A 123 -10.18 -14.23 9.76
C ASN A 123 -10.97 -13.99 8.48
N MET A 124 -11.42 -15.07 7.85
CA MET A 124 -12.34 -15.02 6.71
C MET A 124 -13.55 -15.90 6.99
N SER A 125 -14.75 -15.42 6.64
CA SER A 125 -15.96 -16.22 6.60
C SER A 125 -16.89 -15.71 5.49
N LYS A 126 -17.26 -16.59 4.56
CA LYS A 126 -18.17 -16.30 3.44
C LYS A 126 -17.82 -15.01 2.66
N GLY A 127 -16.55 -14.85 2.27
CA GLY A 127 -16.07 -13.67 1.53
C GLY A 127 -15.86 -12.41 2.37
N LYS A 128 -16.21 -12.44 3.67
CA LYS A 128 -15.96 -11.33 4.60
C LYS A 128 -14.67 -11.56 5.37
N TRP A 129 -13.78 -10.58 5.31
CA TRP A 129 -12.51 -10.55 6.01
C TRP A 129 -12.60 -9.65 7.23
N LYS A 130 -12.08 -10.14 8.36
CA LYS A 130 -11.86 -9.35 9.57
C LYS A 130 -10.40 -9.40 9.95
N CYS A 131 -9.77 -8.25 9.98
CA CYS A 131 -8.35 -8.09 10.26
C CYS A 131 -8.15 -7.28 11.54
N THR A 132 -7.20 -7.69 12.36
CA THR A 132 -6.74 -6.94 13.55
C THR A 132 -5.25 -6.68 13.39
N PHE A 133 -4.86 -5.42 13.54
CA PHE A 133 -3.49 -4.92 13.36
C PHE A 133 -3.01 -4.25 14.65
N LYS A 134 -1.69 -4.11 14.80
CA LYS A 134 -1.05 -3.39 15.89
C LYS A 134 0.18 -2.63 15.42
N GLN A 135 0.57 -1.62 16.20
CA GLN A 135 1.81 -0.85 16.03
C GLN A 135 2.00 -0.36 14.60
N GLY A 136 1.12 0.53 14.15
CA GLY A 136 1.11 0.94 12.75
C GLY A 136 1.15 2.43 12.51
N PHE A 137 1.65 2.74 11.32
CA PHE A 137 1.63 4.04 10.66
C PHE A 137 0.73 3.92 9.43
N ILE A 138 -0.13 4.91 9.22
CA ILE A 138 -0.98 5.03 8.04
C ILE A 138 -0.69 6.39 7.44
N SER A 139 -0.24 6.42 6.20
CA SER A 139 -0.15 7.64 5.41
C SER A 139 -1.34 7.66 4.46
N ILE A 140 -2.24 8.62 4.62
CA ILE A 140 -3.28 8.90 3.64
C ILE A 140 -2.89 10.25 3.05
N GLY A 141 -2.62 10.29 1.76
CA GLY A 141 -1.98 11.43 1.07
C GLY A 141 -0.75 11.96 1.81
N LYS A 142 -0.86 13.15 2.41
CA LYS A 142 0.22 13.82 3.16
C LYS A 142 -0.01 13.87 4.68
N ILE A 143 -1.04 13.17 5.16
CA ILE A 143 -1.38 13.11 6.58
C ILE A 143 -1.01 11.72 7.10
N ASP A 144 -0.17 11.72 8.14
CA ASP A 144 0.22 10.51 8.83
C ASP A 144 -0.63 10.31 10.09
N PHE A 145 -1.09 9.08 10.27
CA PHE A 145 -1.79 8.60 11.46
C PHE A 145 -0.98 7.49 12.10
N VAL A 146 -0.97 7.45 13.43
CA VAL A 146 -0.34 6.38 14.20
C VAL A 146 -1.37 5.68 15.07
N PHE A 147 -1.24 4.36 15.19
CA PHE A 147 -2.16 3.57 15.99
C PHE A 147 -1.44 2.46 16.76
N ASN A 148 -1.93 2.19 17.97
CA ASN A 148 -1.48 1.02 18.74
C ASN A 148 -2.22 -0.25 18.30
N SER A 149 -3.52 -0.14 18.00
CA SER A 149 -4.37 -1.21 17.49
C SER A 149 -5.34 -0.67 16.44
N ALA A 150 -5.63 -1.44 15.40
CA ALA A 150 -6.62 -1.13 14.38
C ALA A 150 -7.40 -2.38 13.96
N GLN A 151 -8.66 -2.19 13.54
CA GLN A 151 -9.51 -3.26 13.01
C GLN A 151 -10.00 -2.87 11.61
N GLY A 152 -10.02 -3.85 10.70
CA GLY A 152 -10.52 -3.68 9.34
C GLY A 152 -11.52 -4.77 8.98
N GLU A 153 -12.63 -4.38 8.35
CA GLU A 153 -13.60 -5.30 7.77
C GLU A 153 -13.62 -5.08 6.25
N LEU A 154 -13.48 -6.15 5.47
CA LEU A 154 -13.44 -6.11 4.02
C LEU A 154 -14.38 -7.17 3.43
N GLU A 155 -14.95 -6.88 2.26
CA GLU A 155 -15.73 -7.83 1.48
C GLU A 155 -15.05 -8.02 0.11
N TRP A 156 -14.99 -9.26 -0.35
CA TRP A 156 -14.48 -9.64 -1.66
C TRP A 156 -15.62 -9.98 -2.61
#